data_AF-A0A8J6MNG1-F1
#
_entry.id   AF-A0A8J6MNG1-F1
#
_cell.length_a   1.000
_cell.length_b   1.000
_cell.length_c   1.000
_cell.angle_alpha   90.00
_cell.angle_beta   90.00
_cell.angle_gamma   90.00
#
_symmetry.space_group_name_H-M   'P 1'
#
loop_
_entity.id
_entity.type
_entity.pdbx_description
1 polymer ?
#
loop_
_entity_poly.entity_id
_entity_poly.type
_entity_poly.pdbx_seq_one_letter_code
_entity_poly.pdbx_strand_id
1 'polypeptide(L)'
;MDIGFVKKRKLSNLLLEPLLQTQIGLYCIALSLIFSALIGIVIYENLDSLSNILFQLSDGKVTLQTVAAAYVTNIQAWLILCLIGYIVCTIGVSILYTHRLVGPTVAFRKHLAAIEKGNYHHRTVLRKNDAFQVVASQLNDVSALLLQNKQK
;
A
#
# COMPACT_ATOMS: atom_id res chain seq x y z
N MET A 1 28.90 -19.26 -33.53
CA MET A 1 27.77 -18.32 -33.48
C MET A 1 26.62 -19.08 -32.86
N ASP A 2 26.62 -19.20 -31.52
CA ASP A 2 25.66 -20.07 -30.81
C ASP A 2 24.58 -19.24 -30.11
N ILE A 3 23.47 -19.18 -30.84
CA ILE A 3 22.06 -19.18 -30.45
C ILE A 3 21.81 -19.07 -28.94
N GLY A 4 21.36 -17.88 -28.53
CA GLY A 4 20.99 -17.57 -27.16
C GLY A 4 19.81 -18.41 -26.66
N PHE A 5 20.02 -19.06 -25.50
CA PHE A 5 18.93 -19.58 -24.69
C PHE A 5 18.17 -18.42 -24.04
N VAL A 6 17.07 -17.99 -24.66
CA VAL A 6 16.08 -17.13 -23.99
C VAL A 6 15.41 -17.97 -22.91
N LYS A 7 15.98 -17.92 -21.70
CA LYS A 7 15.40 -18.49 -20.48
C LYS A 7 14.02 -17.86 -20.28
N LYS A 8 12.94 -18.59 -20.56
CA LYS A 8 11.56 -18.17 -20.24
C LYS A 8 11.51 -17.80 -18.76
N ARG A 9 11.46 -16.49 -18.46
CA ARG A 9 11.32 -15.97 -17.10
C ARG A 9 9.95 -16.43 -16.61
N LYS A 10 9.92 -17.42 -15.71
CA LYS A 10 8.69 -17.82 -15.03
C LYS A 10 8.16 -16.58 -14.29
N LEU A 11 6.86 -16.29 -14.43
CA LEU A 11 6.20 -15.20 -13.70
C LEU A 11 6.40 -15.30 -12.17
N SER A 12 6.66 -16.52 -11.66
CA SER A 12 7.04 -16.75 -10.27
C SER A 12 8.36 -16.09 -9.84
N ASN A 13 9.22 -15.71 -10.79
CA ASN A 13 10.48 -15.01 -10.54
C ASN A 13 10.35 -13.47 -10.64
N LEU A 14 9.16 -12.95 -10.99
CA LEU A 14 8.87 -11.52 -10.92
C LEU A 14 8.56 -11.09 -9.48
N LEU A 15 8.06 -12.00 -8.65
CA LEU A 15 7.80 -11.79 -7.23
C LEU A 15 9.09 -12.00 -6.45
N LEU A 16 9.95 -10.97 -6.43
CA LEU A 16 11.30 -11.07 -5.86
C LEU A 16 11.32 -11.21 -4.32
N GLU A 17 10.21 -11.01 -3.64
CA GLU A 17 9.92 -11.53 -2.28
C GLU A 17 8.38 -11.46 -2.12
N PRO A 18 7.66 -12.60 -2.22
CA PRO A 18 6.21 -12.58 -2.45
C PRO A 18 5.41 -11.97 -1.30
N LEU A 19 5.94 -11.90 -0.08
CA LEU A 19 5.17 -11.47 1.08
C LEU A 19 5.07 -9.94 1.22
N LEU A 20 6.16 -9.20 0.99
CA LEU A 20 6.15 -7.74 1.15
C LEU A 20 5.45 -7.03 -0.01
N GLN A 21 5.68 -7.47 -1.25
CA GLN A 21 5.10 -6.83 -2.43
C GLN A 21 3.59 -7.10 -2.55
N THR A 22 3.13 -8.31 -2.19
CA THR A 22 1.69 -8.63 -2.21
C THR A 22 0.93 -7.94 -1.09
N GLN A 23 1.52 -7.76 0.09
CA GLN A 23 0.86 -7.08 1.20
C GLN A 23 0.54 -5.61 0.87
N ILE A 24 1.51 -4.84 0.36
CA ILE A 24 1.27 -3.43 -0.05
C ILE A 24 0.23 -3.38 -1.17
N GLY A 25 0.44 -4.21 -2.20
CA GLY A 25 -0.45 -4.26 -3.36
C GLY A 25 -1.88 -4.56 -2.93
N LEU A 26 -2.08 -5.49 -2.00
CA LEU A 26 -3.40 -5.85 -1.47
C LEU A 26 -4.05 -4.70 -0.71
N TYR A 27 -3.31 -3.99 0.17
CA TYR A 27 -3.86 -2.82 0.87
C TYR A 27 -4.26 -1.70 -0.11
N CYS A 28 -3.44 -1.44 -1.13
CA CYS A 28 -3.76 -0.44 -2.16
C CYS A 28 -5.00 -0.86 -2.96
N ILE A 29 -5.07 -2.11 -3.41
CA ILE A 29 -6.23 -2.63 -4.16
C ILE A 29 -7.49 -2.54 -3.30
N ALA A 30 -7.45 -2.99 -2.05
CA ALA A 30 -8.58 -2.93 -1.14
C ALA A 30 -9.04 -1.49 -0.91
N LEU A 31 -8.11 -0.55 -0.70
CA LEU A 31 -8.42 0.87 -0.54
C LEU A 31 -9.05 1.46 -1.80
N SER A 32 -8.54 1.12 -2.99
CA SER A 32 -9.11 1.55 -4.27
C SER A 32 -10.50 0.98 -4.51
N LEU A 33 -10.77 -0.28 -4.12
CA LEU A 33 -12.10 -0.89 -4.22
C LEU A 33 -13.10 -0.19 -3.29
N ILE A 34 -12.71 0.09 -2.04
CA ILE A 34 -13.54 0.84 -1.09
C ILE A 34 -13.83 2.24 -1.64
N PHE A 35 -12.83 2.92 -2.17
CA PHE A 35 -12.99 4.24 -2.77
C PHE A 35 -13.93 4.22 -3.99
N SER A 36 -13.78 3.23 -4.86
CA SER A 36 -14.66 3.05 -6.02
C SER A 36 -16.11 2.80 -5.60
N ALA A 37 -16.33 1.98 -4.57
CA ALA A 37 -17.67 1.74 -4.02
C ALA A 37 -18.28 3.01 -3.41
N LEU A 38 -17.50 3.79 -2.65
CA LEU A 38 -17.94 5.07 -2.08
C LEU A 38 -18.36 6.07 -3.16
N ILE A 39 -17.55 6.21 -4.22
CA ILE A 39 -17.93 7.05 -5.38
C ILE A 39 -19.23 6.55 -6.00
N GLY A 40 -19.36 5.23 -6.21
CA GLY A 40 -20.56 4.64 -6.77
C GLY A 40 -21.82 4.97 -5.96
N ILE A 41 -21.74 4.88 -4.63
CA ILE A 41 -22.84 5.23 -3.72
C ILE A 41 -23.21 6.71 -3.84
N VAL A 42 -22.22 7.62 -3.76
CA VAL A 42 -22.45 9.06 -3.87
C VAL A 42 -23.12 9.40 -5.20
N ILE A 43 -22.64 8.82 -6.30
CA ILE A 43 -23.23 9.05 -7.63
C ILE A 43 -24.66 8.52 -7.67
N TYR A 44 -24.91 7.31 -7.16
CA TYR A 44 -26.23 6.68 -7.17
C TYR A 44 -27.28 7.50 -6.40
N GLU A 45 -26.97 7.91 -5.17
CA GLU A 45 -27.89 8.71 -4.34
C GLU A 45 -28.22 10.06 -4.98
N ASN A 46 -27.23 10.72 -5.59
CA ASN A 46 -27.44 12.00 -6.24
C ASN A 46 -28.19 11.87 -7.58
N LEU A 47 -27.97 10.80 -8.34
CA LEU A 47 -28.72 10.53 -9.57
C LEU A 47 -30.18 10.16 -9.29
N ASP A 48 -30.44 9.35 -8.26
CA ASP A 48 -31.80 9.00 -7.83
C ASP A 48 -32.57 10.26 -7.41
N SER A 49 -31.94 11.11 -6.58
CA SER A 49 -32.51 12.39 -6.16
C SER A 49 -32.81 13.31 -7.36
N LEU A 50 -31.90 13.38 -8.34
CA LEU A 50 -32.09 14.19 -9.54
C LEU A 50 -33.24 13.65 -10.40
N SER A 51 -33.32 12.34 -10.61
CA SER A 51 -34.38 11.68 -11.38
C SER A 51 -35.76 11.94 -10.77
N ASN A 52 -35.90 11.76 -9.46
CA ASN A 52 -37.17 11.99 -8.75
C ASN A 52 -37.66 13.44 -8.89
N ILE A 53 -36.75 14.41 -8.85
CA ILE A 53 -37.08 15.83 -9.03
C ILE A 53 -37.42 16.15 -10.49
N LEU A 54 -36.70 15.56 -11.45
CA LEU A 54 -37.00 15.72 -12.88
C LEU A 54 -38.41 15.21 -13.22
N PHE A 55 -38.82 14.07 -12.67
CA PHE A 55 -40.17 13.54 -12.89
C PHE A 55 -41.27 14.45 -12.30
N GLN A 56 -41.02 15.09 -11.15
CA GLN A 56 -41.95 16.05 -10.55
C GLN A 56 -42.02 17.38 -11.32
N LEU A 57 -40.89 17.84 -11.89
CA LEU A 57 -40.80 19.12 -12.60
C LEU A 57 -41.13 19.01 -14.10
N SER A 58 -41.08 17.82 -14.70
CA SER A 58 -41.45 17.63 -16.11
C SER A 58 -42.91 17.99 -16.42
N ASP A 59 -43.75 18.17 -15.41
CA ASP A 59 -45.14 18.60 -15.52
C ASP A 59 -45.32 20.13 -15.46
N GLY A 60 -44.26 20.89 -15.12
CA GLY A 60 -44.30 22.35 -15.01
C GLY A 60 -43.04 22.99 -15.60
N LYS A 61 -43.18 23.82 -16.63
CA LYS A 61 -42.11 24.59 -17.28
C LYS A 61 -41.17 25.25 -16.24
N VAL A 62 -40.07 24.59 -15.91
CA VAL A 62 -39.01 25.11 -15.05
C VAL A 62 -37.71 25.05 -15.84
N THR A 63 -36.85 26.06 -15.65
CA THR A 63 -35.50 26.16 -16.20
C THR A 63 -34.62 25.04 -15.63
N LEU A 64 -34.78 23.83 -16.17
CA LEU A 64 -34.07 22.60 -15.81
C LEU A 64 -32.55 22.79 -15.64
N GLN A 65 -31.99 23.74 -16.39
CA GLN A 65 -30.57 24.06 -16.37
C GLN A 65 -30.07 24.59 -15.02
N THR A 66 -30.84 25.42 -14.30
CA THR A 66 -30.36 26.01 -13.03
C THR A 66 -30.41 25.01 -11.89
N VAL A 67 -31.45 24.17 -11.85
CA VAL A 67 -31.58 23.08 -10.87
C VAL A 67 -30.52 22.01 -11.13
N ALA A 68 -30.34 21.60 -12.39
CA ALA A 68 -29.31 20.64 -12.76
C ALA A 68 -27.89 21.14 -12.42
N ALA A 69 -27.59 22.42 -12.70
CA ALA A 69 -26.29 23.01 -12.39
C ALA A 69 -25.97 23.02 -10.88
N ALA A 70 -26.97 23.31 -10.03
CA ALA A 70 -26.81 23.25 -8.58
C ALA A 70 -26.49 21.82 -8.10
N TYR A 71 -27.18 20.81 -8.63
CA TYR A 71 -26.93 19.40 -8.30
C TYR A 71 -25.55 18.92 -8.75
N VAL A 72 -25.12 19.27 -9.96
CA VAL A 72 -23.78 18.93 -10.47
C VAL A 72 -22.71 19.55 -9.57
N THR A 73 -22.90 20.79 -9.12
CA THR A 73 -21.95 21.48 -8.24
C THR A 73 -21.85 20.77 -6.88
N ASN A 74 -22.98 20.31 -6.32
CA ASN A 74 -22.99 19.55 -5.08
C ASN A 74 -22.30 18.19 -5.23
N ILE A 75 -22.60 17.44 -6.30
CA ILE A 75 -21.91 16.18 -6.61
C ILE A 75 -20.39 16.41 -6.73
N GLN A 76 -19.98 17.45 -7.45
CA GLN A 76 -18.57 17.79 -7.64
C GLN A 76 -17.88 18.08 -6.30
N ALA A 77 -18.52 18.80 -5.39
CA ALA A 77 -17.97 19.06 -4.06
C ALA A 77 -17.76 17.76 -3.26
N TRP A 78 -18.73 16.85 -3.26
CA TRP A 78 -18.61 15.55 -2.61
C TRP A 78 -17.52 14.67 -3.23
N LEU A 79 -17.42 14.63 -4.56
CA LEU A 79 -16.37 13.89 -5.25
C LEU A 79 -14.97 14.41 -4.92
N ILE A 80 -14.80 15.74 -4.88
CA ILE A 80 -13.52 16.36 -4.48
C ILE A 80 -13.20 16.00 -3.04
N LEU A 81 -14.16 16.07 -2.12
CA LEU A 81 -13.97 15.72 -0.72
C LEU A 81 -13.56 14.25 -0.55
N CYS A 82 -14.26 13.33 -1.22
CA CYS A 82 -13.91 11.91 -1.23
C CYS A 82 -12.51 11.68 -1.81
N LEU A 83 -12.14 12.37 -2.89
CA LEU A 83 -10.82 12.27 -3.50
C LEU A 83 -9.71 12.73 -2.56
N ILE A 84 -9.90 13.86 -1.88
CA ILE A 84 -8.96 14.35 -0.85
C ILE A 84 -8.82 13.32 0.26
N GLY A 85 -9.93 12.76 0.75
CA GLY A 85 -9.94 11.71 1.76
C GLY A 85 -9.14 10.47 1.30
N TYR A 86 -9.35 10.02 0.06
CA TYR A 86 -8.61 8.91 -0.51
C TYR A 86 -7.10 9.17 -0.59
N ILE A 87 -6.69 10.37 -1.02
CA ILE A 87 -5.28 10.76 -1.08
C ILE A 87 -4.67 10.74 0.33
N VAL A 88 -5.34 11.34 1.32
CA VAL A 88 -4.88 11.36 2.71
C VAL A 88 -4.75 9.95 3.27
N CYS A 89 -5.75 9.08 3.07
CA CYS A 89 -5.70 7.68 3.49
C CYS A 89 -4.55 6.93 2.82
N THR A 90 -4.36 7.11 1.51
CA THR A 90 -3.29 6.46 0.74
C THR A 90 -1.91 6.89 1.26
N ILE A 91 -1.70 8.19 1.51
CA ILE A 91 -0.47 8.71 2.10
C ILE A 91 -0.25 8.10 3.49
N GLY A 92 -1.28 8.07 4.34
CA GLY A 92 -1.20 7.50 5.68
C GLY A 92 -0.78 6.02 5.67
N VAL A 93 -1.41 5.20 4.82
CA VAL A 93 -1.05 3.79 4.65
C VAL A 93 0.39 3.65 4.14
N SER A 94 0.79 4.46 3.16
CA SER A 94 2.14 4.46 2.60
C SER A 94 3.21 4.78 3.65
N ILE A 95 3.00 5.82 4.47
CA ILE A 95 3.93 6.22 5.53
C ILE A 95 4.07 5.11 6.58
N LEU A 96 2.94 4.57 7.08
CA LEU A 96 2.95 3.50 8.08
C LEU A 96 3.72 2.27 7.58
N TYR A 97 3.51 1.91 6.32
CA TYR A 97 4.20 0.78 5.71
C TYR A 97 5.70 1.06 5.52
N THR A 98 6.03 2.25 5.02
CA THR A 98 7.42 2.67 4.82
C THR A 98 8.21 2.62 6.13
N HIS A 99 7.63 3.06 7.25
CA HIS A 99 8.28 2.94 8.55
C HIS A 99 8.53 1.49 8.98
N ARG A 100 7.59 0.57 8.72
CA ARG A 100 7.75 -0.87 9.01
C ARG A 100 8.82 -1.54 8.14
N LEU A 101 9.08 -1.00 6.95
CA LEU A 101 10.15 -1.45 6.04
C LEU A 101 11.53 -0.87 6.40
N VAL A 102 11.60 0.45 6.61
CA VAL A 102 12.87 1.16 6.79
C VAL A 102 13.44 0.94 8.19
N GLY A 103 12.60 0.79 9.22
CA GLY A 103 13.03 0.55 10.61
C GLY A 103 14.05 -0.60 10.76
N PRO A 104 13.77 -1.80 10.23
CA PRO A 104 14.71 -2.93 10.23
C PRO A 104 16.10 -2.63 9.67
N THR A 105 16.21 -1.75 8.67
CA THR A 105 17.50 -1.45 8.03
C THR A 105 18.50 -0.84 9.02
N VAL A 106 18.02 -0.01 9.96
CA VAL A 106 18.85 0.58 11.02
C VAL A 106 19.35 -0.49 11.99
N ALA A 107 18.48 -1.45 12.34
CA ALA A 107 18.85 -2.57 13.20
C ALA A 107 19.90 -3.47 12.53
N PHE A 108 19.76 -3.74 11.23
CA PHE A 108 20.76 -4.49 10.45
C PHE A 108 22.10 -3.78 10.38
N ARG A 109 22.13 -2.47 10.13
CA ARG A 109 23.39 -1.69 10.15
C ARG A 109 24.08 -1.75 11.51
N LYS A 110 23.33 -1.67 12.61
CA LYS A 110 23.88 -1.78 13.96
C LYS A 110 24.47 -3.17 14.23
N HIS A 111 23.82 -4.22 13.75
CA HIS A 111 24.31 -5.59 13.89
C HIS A 111 25.59 -5.81 13.09
N LEU A 112 25.61 -5.40 11.82
CA LEU A 112 26.79 -5.52 10.97
C LEU A 112 27.99 -4.76 11.57
N ALA A 113 27.77 -3.55 12.09
CA ALA A 113 28.80 -2.80 12.79
C ALA A 113 29.29 -3.49 14.09
N ALA A 114 28.45 -4.29 14.75
CA ALA A 114 28.88 -5.08 15.90
C ALA A 114 29.76 -6.27 15.48
N ILE A 115 29.40 -6.96 14.39
CA ILE A 115 30.21 -8.02 13.79
C ILE A 115 31.58 -7.48 13.36
N GLU A 116 31.61 -6.32 12.69
CA GLU A 116 32.84 -5.66 12.24
C GLU A 116 33.79 -5.35 13.41
N LYS A 117 33.24 -4.99 14.58
CA LYS A 117 34.00 -4.77 15.82
C LYS A 117 34.38 -6.05 16.55
N GLY A 118 34.10 -7.23 15.98
CA GLY A 118 34.38 -8.54 16.57
C GLY A 118 33.40 -8.97 17.66
N ASN A 119 32.26 -8.27 17.83
CA ASN A 119 31.21 -8.64 18.76
C ASN A 119 30.17 -9.55 18.09
N TYR A 120 30.44 -10.86 18.09
CA TYR A 120 29.54 -11.88 17.53
C TYR A 120 28.41 -12.31 18.48
N HIS A 121 28.41 -11.83 19.73
CA HIS A 121 27.31 -12.05 20.68
C HIS A 121 26.11 -11.15 20.42
N HIS A 122 26.25 -10.11 19.59
CA HIS A 122 25.14 -9.25 19.25
C HIS A 122 24.02 -10.03 18.55
N ARG A 123 22.77 -9.72 18.92
CA ARG A 123 21.57 -10.30 18.35
C ARG A 123 20.59 -9.20 17.97
N THR A 124 19.99 -9.31 16.79
CA THR A 124 18.94 -8.41 16.32
C THR A 124 17.60 -9.08 16.47
N VAL A 125 16.68 -8.37 17.13
CA VAL A 125 15.27 -8.73 17.22
C VAL A 125 14.47 -7.57 16.64
N LEU A 126 13.67 -7.84 15.62
CA LEU A 126 12.78 -6.86 15.01
C LEU A 126 11.40 -6.93 15.68
N ARG A 127 10.60 -5.85 15.59
CA ARG A 127 9.25 -5.85 16.16
C ARG A 127 8.37 -6.82 15.39
N LYS A 128 7.39 -7.46 16.04
CA LYS A 128 6.53 -8.51 15.45
C LYS A 128 5.98 -8.18 14.05
N ASN A 129 5.65 -6.92 13.82
CA ASN A 129 5.05 -6.42 12.58
C ASN A 129 6.08 -5.82 11.60
N ASP A 130 7.35 -5.71 11.97
CA ASP A 130 8.37 -5.20 11.05
C ASP A 130 8.64 -6.19 9.93
N ALA A 131 9.06 -5.65 8.78
CA ALA A 131 9.52 -6.44 7.65
C ALA A 131 10.81 -7.22 7.98
N PHE A 132 11.15 -8.21 7.15
CA PHE A 132 12.46 -8.89 7.18
C PHE A 132 12.82 -9.67 8.46
N GLN A 133 11.82 -10.18 9.20
CA GLN A 133 12.05 -11.05 10.37
C GLN A 133 12.96 -12.26 10.06
N VAL A 134 12.78 -12.87 8.89
CA VAL A 134 13.62 -13.99 8.43
C VAL A 134 15.08 -13.56 8.28
N VAL A 135 15.32 -12.40 7.69
CA VAL A 135 16.68 -11.84 7.52
C VAL A 135 17.33 -11.56 8.88
N ALA A 136 16.56 -11.05 9.84
CA ALA A 136 17.05 -10.85 11.21
C ALA A 136 17.49 -12.16 11.87
N SER A 137 16.70 -13.23 11.71
CA SER A 137 17.07 -14.57 12.18
C SER A 137 18.34 -15.06 11.52
N GLN A 138 18.43 -14.98 10.19
CA GLN A 138 19.61 -15.41 9.45
C GLN A 138 20.87 -14.63 9.87
N LEU A 139 20.74 -13.34 10.16
CA LEU A 139 21.85 -12.52 10.64
C LEU A 139 22.35 -12.98 12.02
N ASN A 140 21.42 -13.37 12.91
CA ASN A 140 21.75 -13.96 14.20
C ASN A 140 22.48 -15.31 14.05
N ASP A 141 22.04 -16.14 13.11
CA ASP A 141 22.63 -17.44 12.83
C ASP A 141 24.07 -17.29 12.31
N VAL A 142 24.29 -16.34 11.38
CA VAL A 142 25.65 -16.01 10.89
C VAL A 142 26.56 -15.57 12.02
N SER A 143 26.09 -14.70 12.91
CA SER A 143 26.86 -14.29 14.08
C SER A 143 27.17 -15.45 15.02
N ALA A 144 26.27 -16.43 15.18
CA ALA A 144 26.56 -17.65 15.94
C ALA A 144 27.66 -18.50 15.29
N LEU A 145 27.64 -18.66 13.97
CA LEU A 145 28.67 -19.40 13.22
C LEU A 145 30.05 -18.73 13.31
N LEU A 146 30.10 -17.41 13.19
CA LEU A 146 31.35 -16.64 13.34
C LEU A 146 31.94 -16.78 14.74
N LEU A 147 31.10 -16.77 15.77
CA LEU A 147 31.54 -17.00 17.15
C LEU A 147 32.16 -18.38 17.33
N GLN A 148 31.54 -19.42 16.76
CA GLN A 148 32.03 -20.80 16.84
C GLN A 148 33.38 -20.96 16.13
N ASN A 149 33.56 -20.35 14.96
CA ASN A 149 34.81 -20.44 14.20
C ASN A 149 35.98 -19.72 14.87
N LYS A 150 35.73 -18.65 15.64
CA LYS A 150 36.78 -17.97 16.40
C LYS A 150 37.27 -18.76 17.63
N GLN A 151 36.47 -19.71 18.10
CA GLN A 151 36.79 -20.55 19.26
C GLN A 151 37.54 -21.86 18.89
N LYS A 152 37.62 -22.17 17.59
CA LYS A 152 38.46 -23.25 17.04
C LYS A 152 39.82 -22.71 16.63
#